data_AF-A0A3D9IAF5-F1
#
_entry.id   AF-A0A3D9IAF5-F1
#
_cell.length_a   1.000
_cell.length_b   1.000
_cell.length_c   1.000
_cell.angle_alpha   90.00
_cell.angle_beta   90.00
_cell.angle_gamma   90.00
#
_symmetry.space_group_name_H-M   'P 1'
#
loop_
_entity.id
_entity.type
_entity.pdbx_description
1 polymer ?
#
loop_
_entity_poly.entity_id
_entity_poly.type
_entity_poly.pdbx_seq_one_letter_code
_entity_poly.pdbx_strand_id
1 'polypeptide(L)'
;MSRINHTLRFFKVTGELRKDKCEFTIDPWKLLLETQRYYEIRPENGAVKRIYKEKLNTTVVETKQYANGLLCCSAFCTEDRIEDLQRLILNQLQTSIKTYMEDLKLNLVALSRYSSGL
;
A
#
# COMPACT_ATOMS: atom_id res chain seq x y z
N MET A 1 -23.65 17.72 13.58
CA MET A 1 -22.84 18.87 13.15
C MET A 1 -21.51 18.36 12.61
N SER A 2 -21.30 18.40 11.29
CA SER A 2 -19.98 18.18 10.70
C SER A 2 -19.19 19.50 10.76
N ARG A 3 -17.99 19.46 11.35
CA ARG A 3 -17.03 20.57 11.26
C ARG A 3 -16.10 20.23 10.10
N ILE A 4 -16.10 21.06 9.06
CA ILE A 4 -15.09 20.98 8.01
C ILE A 4 -13.84 21.65 8.57
N ASN A 5 -12.83 20.88 8.95
CA ASN A 5 -11.56 21.41 9.40
C ASN A 5 -10.65 21.61 8.19
N HIS A 6 -10.53 22.86 7.71
CA HIS A 6 -9.78 23.19 6.48
C HIS A 6 -8.26 22.99 6.60
N THR A 7 -7.73 22.70 7.79
CA THR A 7 -6.30 22.42 8.02
C THR A 7 -5.92 20.95 7.85
N LEU A 8 -6.87 20.01 7.88
CA LEU A 8 -6.54 18.59 7.78
C LEU A 8 -6.33 18.19 6.31
N ARG A 9 -5.07 17.95 5.93
CA ARG A 9 -4.68 17.48 4.59
C ARG A 9 -4.41 15.98 4.64
N PHE A 10 -4.96 15.25 3.68
CA PHE A 10 -4.70 13.83 3.52
C PHE A 10 -3.81 13.58 2.32
N PHE A 11 -3.03 12.50 2.40
CA PHE A 11 -2.17 12.05 1.34
C PHE A 11 -2.34 10.55 1.16
N LYS A 12 -2.32 10.10 -0.09
CA LYS A 12 -2.12 8.68 -0.42
C LYS A 12 -0.63 8.50 -0.70
N VAL A 13 0.03 7.71 0.13
CA VAL A 13 1.41 7.27 -0.12
C VAL A 13 1.32 5.91 -0.80
N THR A 14 1.87 5.81 -2.00
CA THR A 14 1.94 4.56 -2.77
C THR A 14 3.40 4.21 -2.99
N GLY A 15 3.81 3.03 -2.55
CA GLY A 15 5.11 2.46 -2.86
C GLY A 15 4.95 1.36 -3.89
N GLU A 16 5.68 1.47 -4.99
CA GLU A 16 5.66 0.54 -6.10
C GLU A 16 7.05 -0.06 -6.30
N LEU A 17 7.12 -1.38 -6.28
CA LEU A 17 8.30 -2.15 -6.64
C LEU A 17 8.06 -2.76 -8.01
N ARG A 18 8.90 -2.38 -8.97
CA ARG A 18 9.01 -3.00 -10.30
C ARG A 18 10.30 -3.80 -10.36
N LYS A 19 10.50 -4.53 -11.46
CA LYS A 19 11.82 -5.07 -11.79
C LYS A 19 12.83 -3.92 -11.68
N ASP A 20 13.92 -4.15 -10.92
CA ASP A 20 15.05 -3.22 -10.69
C ASP A 20 14.77 -1.83 -10.09
N LYS A 21 13.52 -1.50 -9.77
CA LYS A 21 13.15 -0.13 -9.35
C LYS A 21 12.13 -0.11 -8.22
N CYS A 22 12.35 0.75 -7.24
CA CYS A 22 11.37 1.07 -6.21
C CYS A 22 11.08 2.57 -6.23
N GLU A 23 9.81 2.94 -6.35
CA GLU A 23 9.36 4.33 -6.43
C GLU A 23 8.24 4.60 -5.43
N PHE A 24 8.16 5.85 -4.99
CA PHE A 24 7.08 6.33 -4.13
C PHE A 24 6.36 7.48 -4.82
N THR A 25 5.04 7.44 -4.77
CA THR A 25 4.16 8.53 -5.19
C THR A 25 3.37 9.02 -3.98
N ILE A 26 3.30 10.33 -3.81
CA ILE A 26 2.56 11.00 -2.74
C ILE A 26 1.48 11.86 -3.40
N ASP A 27 0.24 11.39 -3.35
CA ASP A 27 -0.88 12.10 -3.96
C ASP A 27 -1.67 12.86 -2.89
N PRO A 28 -1.94 14.17 -3.06
CA PRO A 28 -2.75 14.93 -2.13
C PRO A 28 -4.26 14.63 -2.30
N TRP A 29 -4.97 14.56 -1.17
CA TRP A 29 -6.41 14.35 -1.10
C TRP A 29 -7.07 15.38 -0.18
N LYS A 30 -8.18 15.94 -0.66
CA LYS A 30 -8.95 16.95 0.06
C LYS A 30 -9.99 16.26 0.96
N LEU A 31 -10.11 16.74 2.19
CA LEU A 31 -11.22 16.39 3.08
C LEU A 31 -12.52 17.03 2.58
N LEU A 32 -13.57 16.23 2.43
CA LEU A 32 -14.92 16.69 2.08
C LEU A 32 -15.87 16.62 3.29
N LEU A 33 -15.81 15.51 4.03
CA LEU A 33 -16.66 15.28 5.20
C LEU A 33 -15.87 14.55 6.27
N GLU A 34 -15.99 15.01 7.51
CA GLU A 34 -15.59 14.27 8.68
C GLU A 34 -16.83 13.75 9.44
N THR A 35 -16.83 12.46 9.73
CA THR A 35 -17.79 11.83 10.64
C THR A 35 -17.05 11.28 11.87
N GLN A 36 -17.78 10.67 12.81
CA GLN A 36 -17.14 9.99 13.94
C GLN A 36 -16.35 8.74 13.50
N ARG A 37 -16.77 8.05 12.44
CA ARG A 37 -16.20 6.73 12.04
C ARG A 37 -15.26 6.81 10.85
N TYR A 38 -15.49 7.74 9.94
CA TYR A 38 -14.75 7.84 8.68
C TYR A 38 -14.64 9.27 8.18
N TYR A 39 -13.70 9.47 7.26
CA TYR A 39 -13.57 10.65 6.42
C TYR A 39 -14.07 10.34 5.01
N GLU A 40 -14.76 11.28 4.37
CA GLU A 40 -14.91 11.31 2.91
C GLU A 40 -13.84 12.24 2.35
N ILE A 41 -13.01 11.69 1.47
CA ILE A 41 -11.90 12.40 0.85
C ILE A 41 -11.97 12.25 -0.66
N ARG A 42 -11.36 13.18 -1.40
CA ARG A 42 -11.33 13.15 -2.86
C ARG A 42 -9.96 13.62 -3.38
N PRO A 43 -9.41 12.99 -4.45
CA PRO A 43 -8.23 13.52 -5.09
C PRO A 43 -8.60 14.76 -5.90
N GLU A 44 -7.63 15.45 -6.48
CA GLU A 44 -7.91 16.60 -7.35
C GLU A 44 -8.83 16.21 -8.52
N ASN A 45 -8.49 15.11 -9.20
CA ASN A 45 -9.28 14.54 -10.29
C ASN A 45 -9.62 13.09 -9.98
N GLY A 46 -10.86 12.81 -9.59
CA GLY A 46 -11.32 11.46 -9.32
C GLY A 46 -12.54 11.36 -8.42
N ALA A 47 -12.87 10.13 -8.04
CA ALA A 47 -14.03 9.80 -7.22
C ALA A 47 -13.79 10.04 -5.73
N VAL A 48 -14.89 10.25 -5.00
CA VAL A 48 -14.89 10.33 -3.54
C VAL A 48 -14.63 8.94 -2.96
N LYS A 49 -13.77 8.86 -1.94
CA LYS A 49 -13.48 7.64 -1.19
C LYS A 49 -13.78 7.83 0.28
N ARG A 50 -14.29 6.79 0.93
CA ARG A 50 -14.42 6.70 2.38
C ARG A 50 -13.20 6.04 2.99
N ILE A 51 -12.66 6.65 4.04
CA ILE A 51 -11.57 6.11 4.84
C ILE A 51 -12.03 6.04 6.28
N TYR A 52 -12.16 4.82 6.80
CA TYR A 52 -12.41 4.60 8.22
C TYR A 52 -11.21 5.07 9.03
N LYS A 53 -11.46 5.76 10.15
CA LYS A 53 -10.38 6.36 10.96
C LYS A 53 -9.38 5.30 11.45
N GLU A 54 -9.86 4.10 11.76
CA GLU A 54 -9.05 2.94 12.14
C GLU A 54 -8.16 2.37 11.02
N LYS A 55 -8.44 2.70 9.76
CA LYS A 55 -7.64 2.29 8.59
C LYS A 55 -6.68 3.39 8.13
N LEU A 56 -6.74 4.57 8.74
CA LEU A 56 -5.76 5.61 8.50
C LEU A 56 -4.38 5.13 8.99
N ASN A 57 -3.32 5.50 8.28
CA ASN A 57 -1.95 5.10 8.55
C ASN A 57 -1.71 3.58 8.51
N THR A 58 -2.63 2.83 7.87
CA THR A 58 -2.49 1.38 7.70
C THR A 58 -2.13 1.08 6.25
N THR A 59 -1.08 0.28 6.04
CA THR A 59 -0.67 -0.17 4.71
C THR A 59 -1.61 -1.24 4.17
N VAL A 60 -1.93 -1.14 2.88
CA VAL A 60 -2.72 -2.11 2.13
C VAL A 60 -1.88 -2.58 0.96
N VAL A 61 -1.81 -3.89 0.76
CA VAL A 61 -1.21 -4.48 -0.44
C VAL A 61 -2.22 -4.38 -1.58
N GLU A 62 -1.89 -3.63 -2.63
CA GLU A 62 -2.77 -3.38 -3.78
C GLU A 62 -2.66 -4.50 -4.82
N THR A 63 -1.50 -5.16 -4.90
CA THR A 63 -1.27 -6.31 -5.78
C THR A 63 -1.62 -7.63 -5.08
N LYS A 64 -2.49 -8.44 -5.69
CA LYS A 64 -2.86 -9.76 -5.14
C LYS A 64 -1.68 -10.74 -5.06
N GLN A 65 -0.76 -10.66 -6.02
CA GLN A 65 0.39 -11.56 -6.15
C GLN A 65 1.54 -10.83 -6.85
N TYR A 66 2.77 -11.30 -6.63
CA TYR A 66 3.91 -10.86 -7.42
C TYR A 66 3.82 -11.44 -8.82
N ALA A 67 3.48 -10.60 -9.79
CA ALA A 67 3.41 -10.97 -11.20
C ALA A 67 4.14 -9.92 -12.03
N ASN A 68 4.87 -10.36 -13.05
CA ASN A 68 5.60 -9.48 -13.97
C ASN A 68 6.54 -8.49 -13.26
N GLY A 69 7.07 -8.86 -12.11
CA GLY A 69 7.98 -8.00 -11.35
C GLY A 69 7.32 -6.88 -10.54
N LEU A 70 5.99 -6.87 -10.38
CA LEU A 70 5.26 -5.78 -9.74
C LEU A 70 4.74 -6.17 -8.34
N LEU A 71 5.05 -5.32 -7.35
CA LEU A 71 4.32 -5.21 -6.09
C LEU A 71 3.92 -3.75 -5.87
N CYS A 72 2.72 -3.53 -5.35
CA CYS A 72 2.26 -2.21 -4.98
C CYS A 72 1.60 -2.25 -3.61
N CYS A 73 1.96 -1.28 -2.77
CA CYS A 73 1.38 -1.06 -1.46
C CYS A 73 0.99 0.41 -1.32
N SER A 74 -0.11 0.69 -0.64
CA SER A 74 -0.51 2.06 -0.38
C SER A 74 -1.06 2.26 1.02
N ALA A 75 -1.06 3.51 1.47
CA ALA A 75 -1.69 3.93 2.71
C ALA A 75 -2.20 5.36 2.58
N PHE A 76 -3.22 5.69 3.36
CA PHE A 76 -3.66 7.07 3.52
C PHE A 76 -3.22 7.64 4.86
N CYS A 77 -2.82 8.90 4.88
CA CYS A 77 -2.29 9.56 6.07
C CYS A 77 -2.45 11.07 6.05
N THR A 78 -2.08 11.68 7.17
CA THR A 78 -1.79 13.12 7.28
C THR A 78 -0.33 13.41 6.94
N GLU A 79 -0.04 14.69 6.67
CA GLU A 79 1.28 15.15 6.20
C GLU A 79 2.44 14.69 7.10
N ASP A 80 2.25 14.75 8.41
CA ASP A 80 3.23 14.40 9.44
C ASP A 80 3.60 12.91 9.47
N ARG A 81 2.83 12.04 8.80
CA ARG A 81 3.03 10.58 8.81
C ARG A 81 3.54 10.02 7.48
N ILE A 82 3.82 10.87 6.48
CA ILE A 82 4.25 10.44 5.15
C ILE A 82 5.55 9.62 5.24
N GLU A 83 6.58 10.15 5.89
CA GLU A 83 7.89 9.48 5.97
C GLU A 83 7.83 8.15 6.72
N ASP A 84 7.09 8.11 7.83
CA ASP A 84 6.83 6.87 8.58
C ASP A 84 6.20 5.80 7.68
N LEU A 85 5.22 6.20 6.87
CA LEU A 85 4.54 5.27 5.98
C LEU A 85 5.38 4.83 4.81
N GLN A 86 6.27 5.68 4.29
CA GLN A 86 7.23 5.23 3.28
C GLN A 86 8.10 4.09 3.84
N ARG A 87 8.58 4.21 5.09
CA ARG A 87 9.35 3.15 5.77
C ARG A 87 8.53 1.88 6.00
N LEU A 88 7.27 2.02 6.47
CA LEU A 88 6.37 0.89 6.67
C LEU A 88 6.06 0.16 5.37
N ILE A 89 5.76 0.91 4.30
CA ILE A 89 5.54 0.36 2.97
C ILE A 89 6.79 -0.35 2.45
N LEU A 90 7.97 0.24 2.62
CA LEU A 90 9.23 -0.40 2.21
C LEU A 90 9.43 -1.75 2.92
N ASN A 91 9.21 -1.79 4.24
CA ASN A 91 9.29 -3.03 5.02
C ASN A 91 8.26 -4.06 4.57
N GLN A 92 7.04 -3.63 4.25
CA GLN A 92 6.00 -4.50 3.72
C GLN A 92 6.39 -5.10 2.36
N LEU A 93 6.90 -4.28 1.43
CA LEU A 93 7.38 -4.74 0.12
C LEU A 93 8.53 -5.73 0.25
N GLN A 94 9.51 -5.45 1.13
CA GLN A 94 10.62 -6.36 1.42
C GLN A 94 10.13 -7.70 1.97
N THR A 95 9.17 -7.66 2.91
CA THR A 95 8.60 -8.87 3.51
C THR A 95 7.89 -9.70 2.45
N SER A 96 7.05 -9.07 1.62
CA SER A 96 6.34 -9.72 0.52
C SER A 96 7.27 -10.38 -0.50
N ILE A 97 8.39 -9.72 -0.87
CA ILE A 97 9.39 -10.34 -1.75
C ILE A 97 10.10 -11.52 -1.09
N LYS A 98 10.50 -11.39 0.18
CA LYS A 98 11.17 -12.49 0.90
C LYS A 98 10.29 -13.73 0.96
N THR A 99 9.02 -13.56 1.33
CA THR A 99 8.03 -14.66 1.34
C THR A 99 7.89 -15.28 -0.05
N TYR A 100 7.76 -14.46 -1.09
CA TYR A 100 7.66 -14.97 -2.46
C TYR A 100 8.91 -15.77 -2.88
N MET A 101 10.12 -15.31 -2.52
CA MET A 101 11.36 -16.03 -2.81
C MET A 101 11.44 -17.36 -2.05
N GLU A 102 10.95 -17.41 -0.82
CA GLU A 102 10.88 -18.65 -0.02
C GLU A 102 9.93 -19.66 -0.67
N ASP A 103 8.74 -19.22 -1.08
CA ASP A 103 7.77 -20.07 -1.79
C ASP A 103 8.35 -20.61 -3.09
N LEU A 104 9.04 -19.77 -3.89
CA LEU A 104 9.69 -20.22 -5.11
C LEU A 104 10.79 -21.26 -4.84
N LYS A 105 11.58 -21.10 -3.78
CA LYS A 105 12.60 -22.10 -3.40
C LYS A 105 11.95 -23.43 -3.05
N LEU A 106 10.86 -23.43 -2.28
CA LEU A 106 10.12 -24.65 -1.94
C LEU A 106 9.56 -25.33 -3.19
N ASN A 107 9.01 -24.55 -4.13
CA ASN A 107 8.51 -25.07 -5.40
C ASN A 107 9.61 -25.71 -6.25
N LEU A 108 10.79 -25.10 -6.32
CA LEU A 108 11.95 -25.68 -7.01
C LEU A 108 12.40 -27.01 -6.40
N VAL A 109 12.40 -27.11 -5.06
CA VAL A 109 12.72 -28.37 -4.36
C VAL A 109 11.67 -29.45 -4.65
N ALA A 110 10.39 -29.09 -4.73
CA ALA A 110 9.33 -30.04 -5.07
C ALA A 110 9.52 -30.60 -6.51
N LEU A 111 9.85 -29.73 -7.46
CA LEU A 111 10.11 -30.11 -8.85
C LEU A 111 11.35 -31.01 -8.96
N SER A 112 12.45 -30.70 -8.26
CA SER A 112 13.66 -31.52 -8.31
C SER A 112 13.46 -32.93 -7.73
N ARG A 113 12.63 -33.04 -6.68
CA ARG A 113 12.25 -34.35 -6.11
C ARG A 113 11.42 -35.15 -7.10
N TYR A 114 10.47 -34.51 -7.76
CA TYR A 114 9.64 -35.15 -8.78
C TYR A 114 10.48 -35.63 -9.97
N SER A 115 11.39 -34.80 -10.48
CA SER A 115 12.25 -35.15 -11.61
C SER A 115 13.25 -36.26 -11.30
N SER A 116 13.66 -36.41 -10.03
CA SER A 116 14.58 -37.50 -9.62
C SER A 116 13.87 -38.85 -9.48
N GLY A 117 12.54 -38.86 -9.44
CA GLY A 117 11.72 -40.08 -9.40
C GLY A 117 11.12 -40.47 -10.76
N LEU A 118 11.40 -39.69 -11.82
CA LEU A 118 11.14 -40.04 -13.22
C LEU A 118 12.34 -40.78 -13.80
#